data_AF-A0A1E8RDS6-F1
#
_entry.id   AF-A0A1E8RDS6-F1
#
_cell.length_a   1.000
_cell.length_b   1.000
_cell.length_c   1.000
_cell.angle_alpha   90.00
_cell.angle_beta   90.00
_cell.angle_gamma   90.00
#
_symmetry.space_group_name_H-M   'P 1'
#
loop_
_entity.id
_entity.type
_entity.pdbx_description
1 polymer ?
#
loop_
_entity_poly.entity_id
_entity_poly.type
_entity_poly.pdbx_seq_one_letter_code
_entity_poly.pdbx_strand_id
1 'polypeptide(L)'
;MNKVLEAILSDIKNLIKIDNPKKFILSNIPYLSFFYIGNIFSKHINSYVGGDIIDKIMVGISDIGTLSYIPSLNPRDLLVGISVAGLVKLIVYSKGKNKKKYRQGKEYGSARWVA
;
A
#
# COMPACT_ATOMS: atom_id res chain seq x y z
N MET A 1 12.54 7.96 -34.50
CA MET A 1 11.85 7.94 -33.19
C MET A 1 10.49 8.61 -33.39
N ASN A 2 9.40 7.84 -33.29
CA ASN A 2 8.07 8.29 -33.68
C ASN A 2 7.55 9.37 -32.72
N LYS A 3 7.09 10.52 -33.23
CA LYS A 3 6.56 11.64 -32.42
C LYS A 3 5.53 11.23 -31.36
N VAL A 4 4.79 10.14 -31.62
CA VAL A 4 3.82 9.54 -30.69
C VAL A 4 4.50 9.00 -29.42
N LEU A 5 5.65 8.35 -29.53
CA LEU A 5 6.39 7.82 -28.38
C LEU A 5 6.94 8.94 -27.50
N GLU A 6 7.43 10.02 -28.10
CA GLU A 6 7.89 11.23 -27.38
C GLU A 6 6.75 11.90 -26.62
N ALA A 7 5.56 12.01 -27.23
CA ALA A 7 4.37 12.55 -26.58
C ALA A 7 3.96 11.68 -25.37
N ILE A 8 3.90 10.36 -25.54
CA ILE A 8 3.59 9.41 -24.46
C ILE A 8 4.61 9.54 -23.32
N LEU A 9 5.91 9.65 -23.64
CA LEU A 9 6.96 9.77 -22.64
C LEU A 9 6.87 11.09 -21.86
N SER A 10 6.54 12.18 -22.55
CA SER A 10 6.25 13.49 -21.95
C SER A 10 5.06 13.40 -20.99
N ASP A 11 3.97 12.76 -21.41
CA ASP A 11 2.75 12.63 -20.59
C ASP A 11 3.00 11.80 -19.33
N ILE A 12 3.71 10.67 -19.44
CA ILE A 12 4.12 9.86 -18.29
C ILE A 12 4.98 10.68 -17.32
N LYS A 13 5.94 11.44 -17.84
CA LYS A 13 6.83 12.27 -17.04
C LYS A 13 6.07 13.39 -16.31
N ASN A 14 5.06 13.97 -16.96
CA ASN A 14 4.18 14.97 -16.38
C ASN A 14 3.25 14.37 -15.32
N LEU A 15 2.75 13.14 -15.52
CA LEU A 15 1.91 12.44 -14.55
C LEU A 15 2.68 12.07 -13.26
N ILE A 16 3.95 11.70 -13.41
CA ILE A 16 4.86 11.35 -12.29
C ILE A 16 5.44 12.59 -11.62
N LYS A 17 5.23 13.79 -12.18
CA LYS A 17 5.80 15.03 -11.64
C LYS A 17 5.26 15.29 -10.23
N ILE A 18 6.13 15.13 -9.23
CA ILE A 18 5.81 15.41 -7.84
C ILE A 18 6.18 16.86 -7.57
N ASP A 19 5.18 17.74 -7.46
CA ASP A 19 5.41 19.18 -7.22
C ASP A 19 6.13 19.44 -5.88
N ASN A 20 5.82 18.65 -4.85
CA ASN A 20 6.37 18.81 -3.51
C ASN A 20 6.74 17.45 -2.89
N PRO A 21 8.01 17.02 -2.96
CA PRO A 21 8.42 15.70 -2.49
C PRO A 21 8.18 15.51 -0.98
N LYS A 22 8.39 16.56 -0.17
CA LYS A 22 8.14 16.51 1.28
C LYS A 22 6.66 16.23 1.60
N LYS A 23 5.74 16.93 0.92
CA LYS A 23 4.29 16.76 1.12
C LYS A 23 3.82 15.40 0.62
N PHE A 24 4.39 14.92 -0.48
CA PHE A 24 4.12 13.59 -1.00
C PHE A 24 4.54 12.51 -0.01
N ILE A 25 5.76 12.57 0.54
CA ILE A 25 6.23 11.62 1.55
C ILE A 25 5.34 11.67 2.78
N LEU A 26 5.07 12.88 3.32
CA LEU A 26 4.26 13.06 4.52
C LEU A 26 2.85 12.46 4.38
N SER A 27 2.21 12.63 3.22
CA SER A 27 0.90 12.05 2.92
C SER A 27 0.94 10.52 2.79
N ASN A 28 2.07 9.96 2.36
CA ASN A 28 2.23 8.52 2.18
C ASN A 28 2.90 7.80 3.36
N ILE A 29 3.26 8.49 4.45
CA ILE A 29 3.87 7.90 5.65
C ILE A 29 3.11 6.66 6.15
N PRO A 30 1.77 6.67 6.28
CA PRO A 30 1.05 5.49 6.75
C PRO A 30 1.28 4.27 5.87
N TYR A 31 1.34 4.45 4.55
CA TYR A 31 1.57 3.37 3.60
C TYR A 31 3.04 2.90 3.60
N LEU A 32 4.00 3.82 3.81
CA LEU A 32 5.41 3.51 3.98
C LEU A 32 5.67 2.64 5.23
N SER A 33 4.91 2.84 6.31
CA SER A 33 4.98 1.97 7.50
C SER A 33 4.58 0.53 7.18
N PHE A 34 3.48 0.33 6.44
CA PHE A 34 3.06 -1.01 6.00
C PHE A 34 4.03 -1.63 5.00
N PHE A 35 4.62 -0.83 4.12
CA PHE A 35 5.69 -1.27 3.23
C PHE A 35 6.88 -1.82 4.03
N TYR A 36 7.32 -1.09 5.06
CA TYR A 36 8.45 -1.49 5.91
C TYR A 36 8.19 -2.80 6.65
N ILE A 37 7.00 -2.95 7.25
CA ILE A 37 6.60 -4.19 7.93
C ILE A 37 6.56 -5.36 6.95
N GLY A 38 5.95 -5.18 5.78
CA GLY A 38 5.89 -6.22 4.74
C GLY A 38 7.27 -6.63 4.23
N ASN A 39 8.20 -5.68 4.14
CA ASN A 39 9.57 -5.93 3.69
C ASN A 39 10.37 -6.76 4.71
N ILE A 40 10.30 -6.42 6.00
CA ILE A 40 10.93 -7.20 7.08
C ILE A 40 10.36 -8.61 7.15
N PHE A 41 9.03 -8.73 7.05
CA PHE A 41 8.35 -10.01 7.10
C PHE A 41 8.72 -10.90 5.91
N SER A 42 8.80 -10.33 4.70
CA SER A 42 9.23 -11.04 3.50
C SER A 42 10.67 -11.56 3.62
N LYS A 43 11.58 -10.73 4.14
CA LYS A 43 12.97 -11.13 4.41
C LYS A 43 13.04 -12.32 5.35
N HIS A 44 12.24 -12.29 6.42
CA HIS A 44 12.19 -13.36 7.41
C HIS A 44 11.68 -14.66 6.81
N ILE A 45 10.57 -14.63 6.06
CA ILE A 45 10.03 -15.80 5.35
C ILE A 45 11.05 -16.36 4.35
N ASN A 46 11.76 -15.49 3.63
CA ASN A 46 12.76 -15.89 2.65
C ASN A 46 14.05 -16.45 3.27
N SER A 47 14.31 -16.20 4.56
CA SER A 47 15.44 -16.79 5.28
C SER A 47 15.27 -18.30 5.52
N TYR A 48 14.04 -18.81 5.47
CA TYR A 48 13.76 -20.23 5.66
C TYR A 48 14.02 -21.02 4.36
N VAL A 49 14.89 -22.02 4.47
CA VAL A 49 15.28 -22.92 3.38
C VAL A 49 14.50 -24.24 3.51
N GLY A 50 13.85 -24.67 2.42
CA GLY A 50 12.98 -25.86 2.39
C GLY A 50 11.51 -25.59 2.72
N GLY A 51 10.62 -26.51 2.34
CA GLY A 51 9.16 -26.40 2.51
C GLY A 51 8.45 -25.53 1.46
N ASP A 52 7.13 -25.66 1.37
CA ASP A 52 6.30 -24.83 0.50
C ASP A 52 6.18 -23.40 1.03
N ILE A 53 5.69 -22.48 0.21
CA ILE A 53 5.51 -21.07 0.59
C ILE A 53 4.62 -20.95 1.84
N ILE A 54 3.59 -21.79 1.95
CA ILE A 54 2.67 -21.81 3.10
C ILE A 54 3.39 -22.24 4.38
N ASP A 55 4.24 -23.26 4.30
CA ASP A 55 5.01 -23.76 5.44
C ASP A 55 5.96 -22.68 5.97
N LYS A 56 6.65 -21.98 5.06
CA LYS A 56 7.55 -20.88 5.42
C LYS A 56 6.81 -19.72 6.09
N ILE A 57 5.59 -19.42 5.64
CA ILE A 57 4.75 -18.40 6.29
C ILE A 57 4.35 -18.85 7.68
N MET A 58 3.93 -20.11 7.87
CA MET A 58 3.55 -20.64 9.17
C MET A 58 4.71 -20.62 10.17
N VAL A 59 5.90 -21.03 9.74
CA VAL A 59 7.11 -20.96 10.56
C VAL A 59 7.48 -19.51 10.87
N GLY A 60 7.47 -18.62 9.86
CA GLY A 60 7.79 -17.21 10.05
C GLY A 60 6.79 -16.43 10.94
N ILE A 61 5.53 -16.88 11.02
CA ILE A 61 4.56 -16.34 11.99
C ILE A 61 4.84 -16.87 13.41
N SER A 62 5.28 -18.12 13.52
CA SER A 62 5.59 -18.73 14.83
C SER A 62 6.85 -18.12 15.44
N ASP A 63 7.85 -17.81 14.61
CA ASP A 63 9.15 -17.24 15.00
C ASP A 63 9.18 -15.70 14.95
N ILE A 64 8.02 -15.04 14.97
CA ILE A 64 7.91 -13.58 14.80
C ILE A 64 8.70 -12.77 15.84
N GLY A 65 9.01 -13.38 17.00
CA GLY A 65 9.86 -12.78 18.03
C GLY A 65 11.34 -12.65 17.65
N THR A 66 11.78 -13.36 16.60
CA THR A 66 13.17 -13.35 16.11
C THR A 66 13.40 -12.44 14.89
N LEU A 67 12.39 -11.62 14.55
CA LEU A 67 12.45 -10.74 13.40
C LEU A 67 13.65 -9.79 13.45
N SER A 68 14.44 -9.79 12.39
CA SER A 68 15.48 -8.79 12.17
C SER A 68 14.84 -7.48 11.69
N TYR A 69 15.03 -6.40 12.44
CA TYR A 69 14.51 -5.05 12.10
C TYR A 69 15.20 -4.39 10.89
N ILE A 70 16.16 -5.08 10.25
CA ILE A 70 16.91 -4.57 9.11
C ILE A 70 16.17 -4.93 7.82
N PRO A 71 15.66 -3.94 7.06
CA PRO A 71 14.98 -4.20 5.79
C PRO A 71 15.96 -4.80 4.77
N SER A 72 15.43 -5.56 3.79
CA SER A 72 16.24 -6.10 2.70
C SER A 72 16.03 -5.30 1.42
N LEU A 73 17.11 -5.14 0.65
CA LEU A 73 17.10 -4.51 -0.68
C LEU A 73 16.86 -5.51 -1.81
N ASN A 74 16.37 -6.71 -1.49
CA ASN A 74 16.07 -7.72 -2.50
C ASN A 74 14.83 -7.30 -3.29
N PRO A 75 14.84 -7.40 -4.64
CA PRO A 75 13.68 -7.07 -5.46
C PRO A 75 12.40 -7.79 -5.04
N ARG A 76 12.51 -9.06 -4.63
CA ARG A 76 11.36 -9.86 -4.17
C ARG A 76 10.72 -9.28 -2.92
N ASP A 77 11.53 -8.87 -1.94
CA ASP A 77 11.04 -8.30 -0.68
C ASP A 77 10.45 -6.90 -0.89
N LEU A 78 11.02 -6.13 -1.83
CA LEU A 78 10.48 -4.84 -2.25
C LEU A 78 9.10 -5.00 -2.91
N LEU A 79 8.93 -6.00 -3.78
CA LEU A 79 7.64 -6.30 -4.43
C LEU A 79 6.56 -6.68 -3.40
N VAL A 80 6.92 -7.48 -2.40
CA VAL A 80 6.00 -7.84 -1.31
C VAL A 80 5.61 -6.59 -0.51
N GLY A 81 6.58 -5.76 -0.13
CA GLY A 81 6.30 -4.49 0.55
C GLY A 81 5.36 -3.57 -0.26
N ILE A 82 5.62 -3.40 -1.56
CA ILE A 82 4.78 -2.58 -2.46
C ILE A 82 3.37 -3.17 -2.53
N SER A 83 3.24 -4.49 -2.64
CA SER A 83 1.95 -5.18 -2.70
C SER A 83 1.13 -4.95 -1.43
N VAL A 84 1.76 -5.09 -0.25
CA VAL A 84 1.10 -4.83 1.04
C VAL A 84 0.64 -3.37 1.13
N ALA A 85 1.50 -2.40 0.80
CA ALA A 85 1.14 -0.99 0.82
C ALA A 85 0.01 -0.66 -0.18
N GLY A 86 0.06 -1.27 -1.36
CA GLY A 86 -0.98 -1.14 -2.39
C GLY A 86 -2.33 -1.68 -1.92
N LEU A 87 -2.36 -2.86 -1.30
CA LEU A 87 -3.57 -3.46 -0.73
C LEU A 87 -4.19 -2.56 0.35
N VAL A 88 -3.37 -2.04 1.28
CA VAL A 88 -3.86 -1.11 2.31
C VAL A 88 -4.45 0.15 1.67
N LYS A 89 -3.76 0.73 0.67
CA LYS A 89 -4.26 1.90 -0.05
C LYS A 89 -5.59 1.62 -0.77
N LEU A 90 -5.75 0.45 -1.37
CA LEU A 90 -7.01 0.01 -1.98
C LEU A 90 -8.13 -0.10 -0.95
N ILE A 91 -7.88 -0.71 0.21
CA ILE A 91 -8.86 -0.84 1.29
C ILE A 91 -9.30 0.54 1.79
N VAL A 92 -8.34 1.43 2.08
CA VAL A 92 -8.63 2.80 2.54
C VAL A 92 -9.39 3.59 1.48
N TYR A 93 -9.01 3.47 0.21
CA TYR A 93 -9.70 4.12 -0.89
C TYR A 93 -11.14 3.62 -1.04
N SER A 94 -11.36 2.31 -0.99
CA SER A 94 -12.68 1.70 -1.05
C SER A 94 -13.57 2.16 0.12
N LYS A 95 -13.04 2.15 1.36
CA LYS A 95 -13.76 2.67 2.54
C LYS A 95 -14.03 4.17 2.45
N GLY A 96 -13.09 4.95 1.89
CA GLY A 96 -13.25 6.39 1.69
C GLY A 96 -14.38 6.72 0.70
N LYS A 97 -14.51 5.96 -0.39
CA LYS A 97 -15.59 6.12 -1.38
C LYS A 97 -16.95 5.67 -0.84
N ASN A 98 -16.98 4.64 0.00
CA ASN A 98 -18.20 4.09 0.61
C ASN A 98 -18.56 4.73 1.96
N LYS A 99 -17.91 5.82 2.38
CA LYS A 99 -18.31 6.58 3.57
C LYS A 99 -19.74 7.12 3.36
N LYS A 100 -20.71 6.54 4.07
CA LYS A 100 -22.04 7.16 4.21
C LYS A 100 -21.83 8.60 4.66
N LYS A 101 -22.39 9.57 3.94
CA LYS A 101 -22.30 11.00 4.27
C LYS A 101 -23.13 11.27 5.53
N TYR A 102 -22.57 10.94 6.69
CA TYR A 102 -23.16 11.30 7.97
C TYR A 102 -23.04 12.82 8.12
N ARG A 103 -24.16 13.52 7.94
CA ARG A 103 -24.27 14.96 8.18
C ARG A 103 -24.52 15.13 9.67
N GLN A 104 -23.47 15.38 10.44
CA GLN A 104 -23.62 15.73 11.86
C GLN A 104 -24.57 16.93 11.96
N GLY A 105 -25.64 16.79 12.74
CA GLY A 105 -26.65 17.83 12.97
C GLY A 105 -27.91 17.78 12.09
N LYS A 106 -28.13 16.75 11.26
CA LYS A 106 -29.45 16.49 10.66
C LYS A 106 -30.14 15.33 11.37
N GLU A 107 -31.32 15.59 11.94
CA GLU A 107 -32.19 14.55 12.49
C GLU A 107 -32.48 13.47 11.45
N TYR A 108 -32.51 12.21 11.90
CA TYR A 108 -32.66 11.01 11.08
C TYR A 108 -33.92 11.04 10.19
N GLY A 109 -34.93 11.86 10.55
CA GLY A 109 -36.22 12.00 9.89
C GLY A 109 -36.37 13.17 8.90
N SER A 110 -35.32 13.94 8.58
CA SER A 110 -35.47 15.07 7.63
C SER A 110 -35.64 14.65 6.16
N ALA A 111 -35.68 13.35 5.87
CA ALA A 111 -35.95 12.82 4.53
C ALA A 111 -37.46 12.95 4.26
N ARG A 112 -37.85 14.00 3.54
CA ARG A 112 -39.21 14.12 3.03
C ARG A 112 -39.38 13.16 1.87
N TRP A 113 -40.21 12.14 2.06
CA TRP A 113 -40.73 11.35 0.96
C TRP A 113 -41.95 12.11 0.41
N VAL A 114 -41.84 12.58 -0.84
CA VAL A 114 -43.03 13.01 -1.59
C VAL A 114 -43.65 11.73 -2.11
N ALA A 115 -44.89 11.49 -1.72
CA ALA A 115 -45.69 10.35 -2.19
C ALA A 115 -45.99 10.46 -3.69
#